data_AF-A0A1Q7MT64-F1
#
_entry.id   AF-A0A1Q7MT64-F1
#
_cell.length_a   1.000
_cell.length_b   1.000
_cell.length_c   1.000
_cell.angle_alpha   90.00
_cell.angle_beta   90.00
_cell.angle_gamma   90.00
#
_symmetry.space_group_name_H-M   'P 1'
#
loop_
_entity.id
_entity.type
_entity.pdbx_description
1 polymer ?
#
loop_
_entity_poly.entity_id
_entity_poly.type
_entity_poly.pdbx_seq_one_letter_code
_entity_poly.pdbx_strand_id
1 'polypeptide(L)' 'MDIHCHRCGGFIDNPAGTTYREPSVAAPPAIPHSGLCSCEHSLVYQPKPGVEHRLRSASRN' A
#
# COMPACT_ATOMS: atom_id res chain seq x y z
N MET A 1 4.71 10.37 5.99
CA MET A 1 3.98 9.11 5.78
C MET A 1 4.88 8.24 4.94
N ASP A 2 5.57 7.32 5.59
CA ASP A 2 6.58 6.49 4.95
C ASP A 2 5.89 5.28 4.29
N ILE A 3 6.07 5.13 2.98
CA ILE A 3 5.45 4.07 2.20
C ILE A 3 6.54 3.08 1.79
N HIS A 4 6.36 1.81 2.15
CA HIS A 4 7.28 0.74 1.81
C HIS A 4 6.70 -0.18 0.74
N CYS A 5 7.53 -0.56 -0.22
CA CYS A 5 7.16 -1.52 -1.26
C CYS A 5 7.00 -2.91 -0.64
N HIS A 6 5.86 -3.54 -0.83
CA HIS A 6 5.63 -4.91 -0.36
C HIS A 6 6.40 -5.96 -1.16
N ARG A 7 6.98 -5.58 -2.31
CA ARG A 7 7.77 -6.47 -3.17
C ARG A 7 9.22 -6.59 -2.73
N CYS A 8 9.86 -5.46 -2.41
CA CYS A 8 11.27 -5.44 -2.00
C CYS A 8 11.50 -4.99 -0.56
N GLY A 9 10.55 -4.30 0.08
CA GLY A 9 10.71 -3.70 1.41
C GLY A 9 11.25 -2.27 1.39
N GLY A 10 11.70 -1.79 0.23
CA GLY A 10 12.33 -0.48 0.09
C GLY A 10 11.36 0.69 0.23
N PHE A 11 11.90 1.84 0.61
CA PHE A 11 11.20 3.11 0.74
C PHE A 11 10.81 3.66 -0.64
N ILE A 12 9.53 4.00 -0.82
CA ILE A 12 9.00 4.61 -2.04
C ILE A 12 9.05 6.14 -1.88
N ASP A 13 9.96 6.79 -2.61
CA ASP A 13 10.11 8.26 -2.63
C ASP A 13 9.09 8.94 -3.54
N ASN A 14 8.73 8.28 -4.64
CA ASN A 14 7.75 8.73 -5.62
C ASN A 14 6.58 7.73 -5.72
N PRO A 15 5.39 8.07 -5.21
CA PRO A 15 4.22 7.21 -5.31
C PRO A 15 3.63 7.15 -6.73
N ALA A 16 4.08 7.99 -7.67
CA ALA A 16 3.64 7.93 -9.05
C ALA A 16 3.99 6.56 -9.66
N GLY A 17 3.00 5.86 -10.23
CA GLY A 17 3.16 4.50 -10.74
C GLY A 17 3.07 3.39 -9.68
N THR A 18 2.87 3.74 -8.41
CA THR A 18 2.63 2.74 -7.35
C THR A 18 1.26 2.11 -7.52
N THR A 19 1.24 0.78 -7.54
CA THR A 19 -0.02 0.01 -7.52
C THR A 19 -0.49 -0.10 -6.07
N TYR A 20 -1.61 0.56 -5.79
CA TYR A 20 -2.30 0.42 -4.51
C TYR A 20 -3.32 -0.72 -4.62
N ARG A 21 -3.24 -1.66 -3.69
CA ARG A 21 -4.23 -2.72 -3.52
C ARG A 21 -4.89 -2.59 -2.16
N GLU A 22 -6.16 -2.98 -2.12
CA GLU A 22 -6.90 -3.02 -0.88
C GLU A 22 -6.22 -3.99 0.10
N PRO A 23 -6.03 -3.62 1.37
CA PRO A 23 -5.45 -4.52 2.35
C PRO A 23 -6.39 -5.71 2.56
N SER A 24 -5.94 -6.89 2.13
CA SER A 24 -6.61 -8.17 2.40
C SER A 24 -5.95 -8.87 3.58
N VAL A 25 -6.69 -9.68 4.34
CA VAL A 25 -6.13 -10.49 5.45
C VAL A 25 -5.00 -11.42 5.00
N ALA A 26 -4.97 -11.79 3.71
CA ALA A 26 -3.94 -12.62 3.11
C ALA A 26 -2.72 -11.84 2.56
N ALA A 27 -2.69 -10.50 2.68
CA ALA A 27 -1.57 -9.72 2.17
C ALA A 27 -0.34 -9.96 3.06
N PRO A 28 0.82 -10.35 2.49
CA PRO A 28 2.04 -10.47 3.26
C PRO A 28 2.46 -9.09 3.77
N PRO A 29 2.98 -8.96 5.00
CA PRO A 29 3.49 -7.68 5.49
C PRO A 29 4.70 -7.24 4.65
N ALA A 30 4.79 -5.95 4.34
CA ALA A 30 6.06 -5.39 3.89
C ALA A 30 7.08 -5.55 5.02
N ILE A 31 8.23 -6.16 4.74
CA ILE A 31 9.37 -6.13 5.65
C ILE A 31 10.18 -4.88 5.28
N PRO A 32 10.07 -3.78 6.04
CA PRO A 32 10.75 -2.56 5.69
C PRO A 32 12.26 -2.74 5.78
N HIS A 33 12.98 -2.25 4.78
CA HIS A 33 14.43 -2.06 4.86
C HIS A 33 14.78 -0.61 4.54
N SER A 34 15.92 -0.14 5.03
CA SER A 34 16.37 1.27 4.97
C SER A 34 16.81 1.76 3.57
N GLY A 35 16.55 0.98 2.52
CA GLY A 35 17.00 1.29 1.16
C GLY A 35 15.86 1.87 0.31
N LEU A 36 16.21 2.64 -0.72
CA LEU A 36 15.23 3.12 -1.70
C LEU A 36 14.67 1.96 -2.52
N CYS A 37 13.37 2.05 -2.85
CA CYS A 37 12.72 1.11 -3.73
C CYS A 37 13.22 1.31 -5.16
N SER A 38 13.81 0.26 -5.75
CA SER A 38 14.27 0.25 -7.14
C SER A 38 13.38 -0.61 -8.05
N CYS A 39 12.17 -0.97 -7.60
CA CYS A 39 11.24 -1.73 -8.42
C CYS A 39 10.67 -0.87 -9.55
N GLU A 40 10.61 -1.41 -10.77
CA GLU A 40 9.90 -0.75 -11.89
C GLU A 40 8.41 -0.52 -11.59
N HIS A 41 7.81 -1.43 -10.81
CA HIS A 41 6.42 -1.35 -10.37
C HIS A 41 6.32 -1.62 -8.87
N SER A 42 6.22 -0.54 -8.09
CA SER A 42 5.99 -0.58 -6.64
C SER A 42 4.58 -1.08 -6.32
N LEU A 43 4.46 -1.95 -5.31
CA LEU A 43 3.19 -2.51 -4.84
C LEU A 43 2.99 -2.19 -3.36
N VAL A 44 1.81 -1.67 -3.04
CA VAL A 44 1.46 -1.27 -1.67
C VAL A 44 0.05 -1.78 -1.35
N TYR A 45 -0.09 -2.54 -0.27
CA TYR A 45 -1.40 -2.96 0.25
C TYR A 45 -1.94 -1.92 1.24
N GLN A 46 -2.30 -0.76 0.73
CA GLN A 46 -2.88 0.32 1.51
C GLN A 46 -3.99 0.98 0.68
N PRO A 47 -5.01 1.57 1.33
CA PRO A 47 -5.96 2.42 0.65
C PRO A 47 -5.22 3.49 -0.15
N LYS A 48 -5.63 3.71 -1.41
CA LYS A 48 -5.01 4.75 -2.22
C LYS A 48 -5.29 6.10 -1.56
N PRO A 49 -4.28 6.96 -1.34
CA PRO A 49 -4.49 8.25 -0.71
C PRO A 49 -5.50 9.07 -1.53
N GLY A 50 -6.53 9.60 -0.88
CA GLY A 50 -7.56 10.42 -1.51
C GLY A 50 -8.81 9.68 -2.00
N VAL A 51 -8.84 8.33 -1.95
CA VAL A 51 -10.11 7.59 -2.03
C VAL A 51 -10.54 7.23 -0.61
N GLU A 52 -11.50 7.98 -0.06
CA GLU A 52 -12.21 7.54 1.14
C GLU A 52 -12.90 6.21 0.79
N HIS A 53 -12.41 5.10 1.35
CA HIS A 53 -13.19 3.87 1.39
C HIS A 53 -14.35 4.17 2.32
N ARG A 54 -15.45 4.66 1.76
CA ARG A 54 -16.74 4.75 2.44
C ARG A 54 -17.14 3.32 2.76
N LEU A 55 -16.65 2.80 3.89
CA LEU A 55 -17.22 1.64 4.53
C LEU A 55 -18.69 1.99 4.76
N ARG A 56 -19.56 1.56 3.85
CA ARG A 56 -20.99 1.55 4.08
C ARG A 56 -21.20 0.52 5.17
N SER A 57 -21.16 0.97 6.42
CA SER A 57 -21.73 0.24 7.55
C SER A 57 -23.19 0.01 7.20
N ALA A 58 -23.51 -1.18 6.68
CA ALA A 58 -24.88 -1.63 6.54
C ALA A 58 -25.38 -1.91 7.97
N SER A 59 -25.90 -0.86 8.60
CA SER A 59 -26.72 -0.98 9.81
C SER A 59 -27.98 -1.76 9.41
N ARG A 60 -28.06 -3.04 9.78
CA ARG A 60 -29.31 -3.80 9.72
C ARG A 60 -30.08 -3.50 11.01
N ASN A 61 -31.19 -2.81 10.83
CA ASN A 61 -32.25 -2.66 11.82
C ASN A 61 -33.02 -3.98 12.00
#